data_AF-A0A4U7F065-F1
#
_entry.id   AF-A0A4U7F065-F1
#
_cell.length_a   1.000
_cell.length_b   1.000
_cell.length_c   1.000
_cell.angle_alpha   90.00
_cell.angle_beta   90.00
_cell.angle_gamma   90.00
#
_symmetry.space_group_name_H-M   'P 1'
#
loop_
_entity.id
_entity.type
_entity.pdbx_description
1 polymer ?
#
loop_
_entity_poly.entity_id
_entity_poly.type
_entity_poly.pdbx_seq_one_letter_code
_entity_poly.pdbx_strand_id
1 'polypeptide(L)'
;MELFWHRRDLRLADNVGLAAAADRRGAEGNADGDVTETDAVAGMFVFDDDVLAHASDVRVRRLLDGLAALRANYRDRGSDLLVARGDPTDVLPAVADALDAERVVWNRDYSGLARERDAAVRRALADADIDREAHHDAVLHTPDSIRTNAGDPYSVYTYYWKKWTDREVDDPASTPGDACLVDPEPLRAAVERLGEGAVTDGGVASDRVAVGDLPSLTALGFSEPDAEIGSAGTAAARERLDDFLDEAVFAYGAERDYPAREATSRLSTFLKYGEIGVREVYAATEAAMERA
;
A
#
# COMPACT_ATOMS: atom_id res chain seq x y z
N MET A 1 5.68 -14.93 -12.03
CA MET A 1 4.64 -14.14 -11.32
C MET A 1 5.31 -13.04 -10.50
N GLU A 2 4.58 -11.98 -10.18
CA GLU A 2 5.06 -10.88 -9.34
C GLU A 2 4.34 -10.91 -7.98
N LEU A 3 5.06 -10.72 -6.87
CA LEU A 3 4.44 -10.58 -5.55
C LEU A 3 4.47 -9.11 -5.11
N PHE A 4 3.31 -8.47 -5.02
CA PHE A 4 3.21 -7.08 -4.56
C PHE A 4 2.87 -7.00 -3.06
N TRP A 5 3.78 -6.43 -2.27
CA TRP A 5 3.64 -6.32 -0.81
C TRP A 5 3.06 -4.95 -0.38
N HIS A 6 1.76 -4.94 -0.05
CA HIS A 6 1.06 -3.82 0.56
C HIS A 6 1.40 -3.65 2.04
N ARG A 7 1.45 -2.40 2.51
CA ARG A 7 1.69 -2.01 3.91
C ARG A 7 0.86 -0.78 4.31
N ARG A 8 1.13 0.37 3.70
CA ARG A 8 0.43 1.64 3.99
C ARG A 8 -0.11 2.30 2.72
N ASP A 9 -0.43 1.46 1.77
CA ASP A 9 -0.82 1.73 0.40
C ASP A 9 -1.98 0.79 0.04
N LEU A 10 -3.03 0.82 0.86
CA LEU A 10 -4.18 -0.07 0.79
C LEU A 10 -5.14 0.31 -0.34
N ARG A 11 -4.62 0.39 -1.56
CA ARG A 11 -5.35 0.73 -2.78
C ARG A 11 -4.71 0.08 -4.01
N LEU A 12 -5.54 -0.11 -5.04
CA LEU A 12 -5.08 -0.52 -6.37
C LEU A 12 -4.80 0.69 -7.28
N ALA A 13 -5.60 1.76 -7.14
CA ALA A 13 -5.48 2.96 -7.97
C ALA A 13 -4.35 3.87 -7.49
N ASP A 14 -3.70 4.57 -8.43
CA ASP A 14 -2.58 5.47 -8.15
C ASP A 14 -1.53 4.83 -7.23
N ASN A 15 -1.15 3.58 -7.53
CA ASN A 15 -0.17 2.82 -6.76
C ASN A 15 1.03 2.52 -7.66
N VAL A 16 2.12 3.27 -7.49
CA VAL A 16 3.26 3.26 -8.43
C VAL A 16 3.92 1.88 -8.50
N GLY A 17 4.19 1.25 -7.37
CA GLY A 17 4.83 -0.07 -7.35
C GLY A 17 3.93 -1.18 -7.88
N LEU A 18 2.62 -1.10 -7.63
CA LEU A 18 1.68 -2.07 -8.16
C LEU A 18 1.51 -1.92 -9.67
N ALA A 19 1.43 -0.68 -10.18
CA ALA A 19 1.42 -0.39 -11.60
C ALA A 19 2.69 -0.92 -12.29
N ALA A 20 3.87 -0.67 -11.70
CA ALA A 20 5.15 -1.16 -12.22
C ALA A 20 5.23 -2.70 -12.24
N ALA A 21 4.69 -3.38 -11.22
CA ALA A 21 4.58 -4.84 -11.21
C ALA A 21 3.69 -5.36 -12.36
N ALA A 22 2.58 -4.67 -12.66
CA ALA A 22 1.66 -5.05 -13.73
C ALA A 22 2.15 -4.67 -15.15
N ASP A 23 2.93 -3.59 -15.29
CA ASP A 23 3.33 -3.03 -16.58
C ASP A 23 4.49 -3.79 -17.27
N ARG A 24 5.22 -4.67 -16.57
CA ARG A 24 6.33 -5.45 -17.15
C ARG A 24 5.88 -6.31 -18.36
N ARG A 25 4.57 -6.53 -18.49
CA ARG A 25 3.80 -6.93 -19.70
C ARG A 25 4.31 -6.32 -21.02
N GLY A 26 4.80 -5.08 -21.02
CA GLY A 26 5.09 -4.32 -22.24
C GLY A 26 6.52 -4.42 -22.80
N ALA A 27 7.51 -4.84 -22.00
CA ALA A 27 8.91 -4.80 -22.41
C ALA A 27 9.42 -6.11 -23.03
N GLU A 28 8.82 -7.25 -22.65
CA GLU A 28 9.28 -8.59 -23.03
C GLU A 28 8.20 -9.43 -23.77
N GLY A 29 7.00 -8.88 -23.98
CA GLY A 29 5.89 -9.55 -24.67
C GLY A 29 6.11 -9.69 -26.18
N ASN A 30 6.11 -10.94 -26.66
CA ASN A 30 6.00 -11.28 -28.07
C ASN A 30 4.77 -10.62 -28.73
N ALA A 31 4.87 -10.35 -30.04
CA ALA A 31 3.91 -9.61 -30.86
C ALA A 31 2.46 -10.14 -30.91
N ASP A 32 2.14 -11.24 -30.21
CA ASP A 32 0.83 -11.92 -30.28
C ASP A 32 -0.09 -11.71 -29.06
N GLY A 33 0.34 -11.01 -28.02
CA GLY A 33 -0.56 -10.54 -26.96
C GLY A 33 -1.28 -11.62 -26.14
N ASP A 34 -0.81 -12.87 -26.19
CA ASP A 34 -1.30 -13.96 -25.36
C ASP A 34 -0.80 -13.80 -23.92
N VAL A 35 -1.73 -13.81 -22.96
CA VAL A 35 -1.42 -13.65 -21.53
C VAL A 35 -1.08 -15.03 -20.98
N THR A 36 0.18 -15.29 -20.69
CA THR A 36 0.55 -16.47 -19.90
C THR A 36 0.34 -16.19 -18.41
N GLU A 37 -0.14 -17.19 -17.66
CA GLU A 37 -0.36 -17.11 -16.19
C GLU A 37 0.89 -16.66 -15.40
N THR A 38 2.08 -16.70 -16.02
CA THR A 38 3.37 -16.31 -15.48
C THR A 38 3.55 -14.81 -15.20
N ASP A 39 2.74 -13.92 -15.79
CA ASP A 39 2.97 -12.46 -15.76
C ASP A 39 2.01 -11.68 -14.84
N ALA A 40 1.18 -12.39 -14.07
CA ALA A 40 0.21 -11.77 -13.18
C ALA A 40 0.80 -11.38 -11.82
N VAL A 41 0.16 -10.40 -11.17
CA VAL A 41 0.55 -9.87 -9.85
C VAL A 41 -0.31 -10.47 -8.74
N ALA A 42 0.32 -11.10 -7.76
CA ALA A 42 -0.30 -11.52 -6.51
C ALA A 42 -0.16 -10.41 -5.46
N GLY A 43 -1.29 -9.94 -4.92
CA GLY A 43 -1.28 -8.96 -3.82
C GLY A 43 -1.09 -9.65 -2.47
N MET A 44 -0.29 -9.03 -1.59
CA MET A 44 -0.04 -9.54 -0.25
C MET A 44 0.03 -8.46 0.83
N PHE A 45 -0.43 -8.77 2.04
CA PHE A 45 -0.25 -7.97 3.24
C PHE A 45 0.35 -8.80 4.38
N VAL A 46 1.29 -8.23 5.14
CA VAL A 46 1.88 -8.87 6.33
C VAL A 46 1.59 -8.05 7.57
N PHE A 47 0.91 -8.66 8.54
CA PHE A 47 0.82 -8.18 9.92
C PHE A 47 2.17 -8.41 10.62
N ASP A 48 3.02 -7.39 10.53
CA ASP A 48 4.34 -7.34 11.15
C ASP A 48 4.21 -7.21 12.68
N ASP A 49 4.74 -8.18 13.42
CA ASP A 49 4.64 -8.23 14.88
C ASP A 49 5.35 -7.04 15.56
N ASP A 50 6.43 -6.50 14.98
CA ASP A 50 7.13 -5.32 15.52
C ASP A 50 6.25 -4.05 15.40
N VAL A 51 5.47 -3.97 14.32
CA VAL A 51 4.50 -2.88 14.12
C VAL A 51 3.31 -3.05 15.05
N LEU A 52 2.79 -4.27 15.19
CA LEU A 52 1.64 -4.56 16.05
C LEU A 52 1.97 -4.33 17.54
N ALA A 53 3.19 -4.64 17.99
CA ALA A 53 3.61 -4.42 19.37
C ALA A 53 3.45 -2.96 19.86
N HIS A 54 3.38 -2.00 18.94
CA HIS A 54 3.23 -0.56 19.21
C HIS A 54 1.88 0.01 18.71
N ALA A 55 0.96 -0.85 18.27
CA ALA A 55 -0.32 -0.43 17.74
C ALA A 55 -1.37 -0.23 18.86
N SER A 56 -2.41 0.54 18.56
CA SER A 56 -3.58 0.69 19.43
C SER A 56 -4.78 -0.01 18.80
N ASP A 57 -5.73 -0.43 19.63
CA ASP A 57 -6.99 -1.07 19.23
C ASP A 57 -7.68 -0.33 18.07
N VAL A 58 -7.83 1.00 18.22
CA VAL A 58 -8.41 1.90 17.20
C VAL A 58 -7.68 1.80 15.86
N ARG A 59 -6.34 1.81 15.88
CA ARG A 59 -5.53 1.77 14.64
C ARG A 59 -5.57 0.41 13.97
N VAL A 60 -5.62 -0.67 14.75
CA VAL A 60 -5.70 -2.03 14.19
C VAL A 60 -7.10 -2.31 13.66
N ARG A 61 -8.15 -1.87 14.36
CA ARG A 61 -9.52 -1.95 13.84
C ARG A 61 -9.64 -1.21 12.51
N ARG A 62 -9.15 0.03 12.45
CA ARG A 62 -9.17 0.82 11.20
C ARG A 62 -8.32 0.23 10.07
N LEU A 63 -7.23 -0.45 10.41
CA LEU A 63 -6.41 -1.21 9.46
C LEU A 63 -7.19 -2.39 8.88
N LEU A 64 -7.86 -3.18 9.74
CA LEU A 64 -8.66 -4.33 9.31
C LEU A 64 -9.80 -3.90 8.38
N ASP A 65 -10.49 -2.80 8.70
CA ASP A 65 -11.55 -2.27 7.84
C ASP A 65 -11.00 -1.84 6.45
N GLY A 66 -9.83 -1.18 6.43
CA GLY A 66 -9.15 -0.81 5.18
C GLY A 66 -8.65 -2.00 4.38
N LEU A 67 -8.11 -3.02 5.06
CA LEU A 67 -7.64 -4.26 4.44
C LEU A 67 -8.82 -5.08 3.87
N ALA A 68 -9.96 -5.09 4.56
CA ALA A 68 -11.19 -5.70 4.07
C ALA A 68 -11.66 -5.01 2.77
N ALA A 69 -11.62 -3.68 2.71
CA ALA A 69 -11.96 -2.92 1.51
C ALA A 69 -10.95 -3.15 0.36
N LEU A 70 -9.64 -3.17 0.64
CA LEU A 70 -8.61 -3.50 -0.35
C LEU A 70 -8.86 -4.89 -0.94
N ARG A 71 -9.14 -5.86 -0.07
CA ARG A 71 -9.38 -7.24 -0.48
C ARG A 71 -10.65 -7.38 -1.31
N ALA A 72 -11.72 -6.67 -0.96
CA ALA A 72 -12.91 -6.59 -1.80
C ALA A 72 -12.56 -6.08 -3.20
N ASN A 73 -11.70 -5.05 -3.32
CA ASN A 73 -11.25 -4.56 -4.62
C ASN A 73 -10.47 -5.58 -5.46
N TYR A 74 -9.67 -6.46 -4.83
CA TYR A 74 -9.03 -7.60 -5.52
C TYR A 74 -10.07 -8.62 -6.01
N ARG A 75 -11.05 -8.97 -5.15
CA ARG A 75 -12.11 -9.93 -5.46
C ARG A 75 -13.07 -9.47 -6.54
N ASP A 76 -13.41 -8.19 -6.55
CA ASP A 76 -14.24 -7.58 -7.60
C ASP A 76 -13.58 -7.65 -8.98
N ARG A 77 -12.25 -7.89 -9.02
CA ARG A 77 -11.44 -8.06 -10.24
C ARG A 77 -11.06 -9.52 -10.50
N GLY A 78 -11.74 -10.46 -9.85
CA GLY A 78 -11.52 -11.89 -10.03
C GLY A 78 -10.33 -12.45 -9.27
N SER A 79 -9.62 -11.67 -8.45
CA SER A 79 -8.43 -12.10 -7.69
C SER A 79 -8.73 -12.27 -6.18
N ASP A 80 -7.71 -12.41 -5.34
CA ASP A 80 -7.81 -12.27 -3.88
C ASP A 80 -6.50 -11.71 -3.31
N LEU A 81 -6.45 -11.47 -2.01
CA LEU A 81 -5.29 -10.93 -1.30
C LEU A 81 -4.71 -11.98 -0.35
N LEU A 82 -3.42 -12.26 -0.47
CA LEU A 82 -2.67 -13.02 0.53
C LEU A 82 -2.50 -12.21 1.81
N VAL A 83 -2.80 -12.80 2.94
CA VAL A 83 -2.66 -12.15 4.24
C VAL A 83 -1.84 -13.03 5.16
N ALA A 84 -0.77 -12.46 5.68
CA ALA A 84 0.14 -13.16 6.57
C ALA A 84 0.38 -12.40 7.88
N ARG A 85 1.00 -13.06 8.86
CA ARG A 85 1.46 -12.47 10.12
C ARG A 85 2.86 -12.96 10.49
N GLY A 86 3.71 -12.08 11.00
CA GLY A 86 5.04 -12.42 11.46
C GLY A 86 6.10 -11.52 10.85
N ASP A 87 7.35 -11.95 10.90
CA ASP A 87 8.48 -11.20 10.35
C ASP A 87 8.46 -11.24 8.81
N PRO A 88 8.36 -10.08 8.13
CA PRO A 88 8.38 -10.03 6.66
C PRO A 88 9.67 -10.61 6.04
N THR A 89 10.78 -10.66 6.79
CA THR A 89 12.04 -11.26 6.32
C THR A 89 11.97 -12.78 6.15
N ASP A 90 11.11 -13.45 6.92
CA ASP A 90 10.86 -14.89 6.78
C ASP A 90 9.66 -15.15 5.85
N VAL A 91 8.61 -14.34 5.99
CA VAL A 91 7.33 -14.54 5.30
C VAL A 91 7.44 -14.28 3.81
N LEU A 92 8.11 -13.19 3.38
CA LEU A 92 8.14 -12.82 1.96
C LEU A 92 8.92 -13.82 1.09
N PRO A 93 10.13 -14.28 1.47
CA PRO A 93 10.81 -15.32 0.71
C PRO A 93 10.01 -16.62 0.63
N ALA A 94 9.39 -17.05 1.74
CA ALA A 94 8.60 -18.28 1.78
C ALA A 94 7.37 -18.20 0.85
N VAL A 95 6.63 -17.08 0.87
CA VAL A 95 5.46 -16.91 0.00
C VAL A 95 5.87 -16.73 -1.46
N ALA A 96 6.98 -16.05 -1.74
CA ALA A 96 7.49 -15.91 -3.10
C ALA A 96 7.90 -17.26 -3.69
N ASP A 97 8.66 -18.10 -2.95
CA ASP A 97 8.99 -19.47 -3.36
C ASP A 97 7.72 -20.31 -3.57
N ALA A 98 6.79 -20.24 -2.60
CA ALA A 98 5.50 -20.91 -2.71
C ALA A 98 4.56 -20.32 -3.78
N LEU A 99 4.93 -19.29 -4.54
CA LEU A 99 4.18 -18.80 -5.70
C LEU A 99 4.96 -18.95 -7.00
N ASP A 100 6.21 -19.44 -6.93
CA ASP A 100 7.17 -19.33 -8.02
C ASP A 100 7.24 -17.87 -8.52
N ALA A 101 7.23 -16.92 -7.57
CA ALA A 101 7.32 -15.50 -7.85
C ALA A 101 8.76 -15.11 -8.18
N GLU A 102 8.94 -14.45 -9.32
CA GLU A 102 10.25 -14.04 -9.82
C GLU A 102 10.78 -12.84 -9.04
N ARG A 103 9.87 -11.96 -8.62
CA ARG A 103 10.21 -10.72 -7.93
C ARG A 103 9.18 -10.33 -6.89
N VAL A 104 9.67 -9.72 -5.82
CA VAL A 104 8.85 -9.04 -4.81
C VAL A 104 8.94 -7.53 -5.00
N VAL A 105 7.80 -6.88 -5.21
CA VAL A 105 7.68 -5.44 -5.47
C VAL A 105 6.95 -4.75 -4.32
N TRP A 106 7.40 -3.55 -3.93
CA TRP A 106 6.73 -2.78 -2.90
C TRP A 106 6.95 -1.27 -3.00
N ASN A 107 6.11 -0.48 -2.33
CA ASN A 107 6.29 0.97 -2.21
C ASN A 107 7.11 1.38 -0.99
N ARG A 108 8.12 2.25 -1.14
CA ARG A 108 8.99 2.73 -0.06
C ARG A 108 8.22 3.44 1.05
N ASP A 109 8.66 3.23 2.28
CA ASP A 109 8.30 4.02 3.45
C ASP A 109 9.56 4.73 3.99
N TYR A 110 9.39 5.98 4.42
CA TYR A 110 10.47 6.86 4.82
C TYR A 110 10.71 6.91 6.33
N SER A 111 9.91 6.21 7.15
CA SER A 111 10.15 6.09 8.59
C SER A 111 11.42 5.28 8.89
N GLY A 112 12.03 5.49 10.05
CA GLY A 112 13.23 4.75 10.48
C GLY A 112 12.99 3.25 10.54
N LEU A 113 11.94 2.83 11.24
CA LEU A 113 11.51 1.43 11.35
C LEU A 113 11.32 0.78 9.97
N ALA A 114 10.61 1.46 9.06
CA ALA A 114 10.36 0.87 7.75
C ALA A 114 11.61 0.78 6.88
N ARG A 115 12.55 1.74 7.00
CA ARG A 115 13.84 1.66 6.29
C ARG A 115 14.69 0.49 6.76
N GLU A 116 14.71 0.25 8.07
CA GLU A 116 15.42 -0.89 8.68
C GLU A 116 14.79 -2.22 8.22
N ARG A 117 13.47 -2.35 8.35
CA ARG A 117 12.71 -3.51 7.87
C ARG A 117 12.89 -3.75 6.37
N ASP A 118 12.67 -2.74 5.52
CA ASP A 118 12.83 -2.87 4.07
C ASP A 118 14.28 -3.20 3.68
N ALA A 119 15.28 -2.82 4.48
CA ALA A 119 16.67 -3.23 4.26
C ALA A 119 16.93 -4.68 4.67
N ALA A 120 16.31 -5.16 5.75
CA ALA A 120 16.37 -6.56 6.17
C ALA A 120 15.68 -7.47 5.15
N VAL A 121 14.47 -7.12 4.70
CA VAL A 121 13.72 -7.85 3.66
C VAL A 121 14.52 -7.93 2.36
N ARG A 122 15.16 -6.83 1.94
CA ARG A 122 16.03 -6.83 0.75
C ARG A 122 17.19 -7.82 0.83
N ARG A 123 17.75 -8.04 2.02
CA ARG A 123 18.82 -9.02 2.22
C ARG A 123 18.24 -10.44 2.20
N ALA A 124 17.17 -10.69 2.94
CA ALA A 124 16.53 -12.00 2.98
C ALA A 124 16.09 -12.49 1.59
N LEU A 125 15.48 -11.62 0.78
CA LEU A 125 15.12 -11.96 -0.60
C LEU A 125 16.35 -12.21 -1.48
N ALA A 126 17.42 -11.43 -1.31
CA ALA A 126 18.65 -11.65 -2.06
C ALA A 126 19.37 -12.96 -1.67
N ASP A 127 19.33 -13.33 -0.38
CA ASP A 127 19.89 -14.60 0.11
C ASP A 127 19.09 -15.80 -0.41
N ALA A 128 17.80 -15.61 -0.74
CA ALA A 128 16.92 -16.59 -1.38
C ALA A 128 16.91 -16.52 -2.92
N ASP A 129 17.78 -15.72 -3.55
CA ASP A 129 17.86 -15.52 -5.01
C ASP A 129 16.54 -15.03 -5.66
N ILE A 130 15.76 -14.24 -4.91
CA ILE A 130 14.50 -13.64 -5.38
C ILE A 130 14.74 -12.17 -5.75
N ASP A 131 14.33 -11.77 -6.96
CA ASP A 131 14.43 -10.38 -7.38
C ASP A 131 13.55 -9.47 -6.53
N ARG A 132 13.92 -8.19 -6.46
CA ARG A 132 13.24 -7.24 -5.58
C ARG A 132 13.29 -5.82 -6.08
N GLU A 133 12.19 -5.10 -5.94
CA GLU A 133 12.04 -3.73 -6.44
C GLU A 133 11.21 -2.86 -5.50
N ALA A 134 11.64 -1.59 -5.35
CA ALA A 134 11.01 -0.66 -4.42
C ALA A 134 10.75 0.71 -5.06
N HIS A 135 9.49 1.14 -5.07
CA HIS A 135 9.04 2.37 -5.75
C HIS A 135 8.71 3.51 -4.79
N HIS A 136 8.80 4.74 -5.26
CA HIS A 136 8.31 5.90 -4.53
C HIS A 136 6.81 6.07 -4.76
N ASP A 137 6.02 6.28 -3.71
CA ASP A 137 4.55 6.35 -3.85
C ASP A 137 3.85 7.25 -2.81
N ALA A 138 4.19 7.13 -1.52
CA ALA A 138 3.40 7.72 -0.43
C ALA A 138 3.47 9.26 -0.32
N VAL A 139 4.36 9.93 -1.04
CA VAL A 139 4.47 11.39 -1.09
C VAL A 139 4.74 11.84 -2.53
N LEU A 140 4.48 13.10 -2.86
CA LEU A 140 4.55 13.62 -4.24
C LEU A 140 5.98 13.76 -4.77
N HIS A 141 6.94 14.03 -3.88
CA HIS A 141 8.36 14.13 -4.22
C HIS A 141 9.20 13.40 -3.19
N THR A 142 10.18 12.60 -3.63
CA THR A 142 11.06 11.88 -2.70
C THR A 142 11.77 12.86 -1.75
N PRO A 143 11.98 12.50 -0.47
CA PRO A 143 12.63 13.40 0.50
C PRO A 143 14.01 13.91 0.08
N ASP A 144 14.73 13.13 -0.73
CA ASP A 144 16.06 13.48 -1.21
C ASP A 144 16.05 14.38 -2.45
N SER A 145 14.89 14.57 -3.07
CA SER A 145 14.79 15.33 -4.31
C SER A 145 14.86 16.83 -4.06
N ILE A 146 14.32 17.37 -2.96
CA ILE A 146 14.27 18.82 -2.68
C ILE A 146 15.32 19.19 -1.64
N ARG A 147 16.42 19.79 -2.11
CA ARG A 147 17.58 20.15 -1.27
C ARG A 147 17.93 21.63 -1.42
N THR A 148 18.66 22.15 -0.44
CA THR A 148 19.28 23.48 -0.52
C THR A 148 20.38 23.50 -1.58
N ASN A 149 20.89 24.68 -1.93
CA ASN A 149 22.03 24.79 -2.85
C ASN A 149 23.32 24.11 -2.32
N ALA A 150 23.42 23.90 -1.01
CA ALA A 150 24.52 23.17 -0.38
C ALA A 150 24.31 21.64 -0.38
N GLY A 151 23.14 21.16 -0.84
CA GLY A 151 22.78 19.75 -0.85
C GLY A 151 22.09 19.27 0.43
N ASP A 152 21.86 20.13 1.42
CA ASP A 152 21.22 19.75 2.69
C ASP A 152 19.69 19.71 2.59
N PRO A 153 19.01 18.92 3.45
CA PRO A 153 17.56 19.05 3.63
C PRO A 153 17.17 20.45 4.13
N TYR A 154 16.00 20.94 3.73
CA TYR A 154 15.47 22.21 4.25
C TYR A 154 15.01 22.06 5.71
N SER A 155 15.42 23.00 6.56
CA SER A 155 14.91 23.12 7.95
C SER A 155 13.81 24.17 8.12
N VAL A 156 13.51 24.96 7.08
CA VAL A 156 12.49 26.04 7.10
C VAL A 156 11.42 25.73 6.06
N TYR A 157 10.17 25.58 6.52
CA TYR A 157 9.03 25.18 5.68
C TYR A 157 8.80 26.12 4.50
N THR A 158 8.84 27.44 4.68
CA THR A 158 8.54 28.40 3.60
C THR A 158 9.48 28.26 2.40
N TYR A 159 10.78 28.00 2.63
CA TYR A 159 11.74 27.78 1.55
C TYR A 159 11.56 26.43 0.87
N TYR A 160 11.28 25.40 1.67
CA TYR A 160 10.91 24.08 1.16
C TYR A 160 9.67 24.16 0.28
N TRP A 161 8.59 24.76 0.78
CA TRP A 161 7.30 24.92 0.09
C TRP A 161 7.47 25.59 -1.27
N LYS A 162 8.20 26.71 -1.34
CA LYS A 162 8.46 27.39 -2.62
C LYS A 162 9.13 26.46 -3.63
N LYS A 163 10.16 25.72 -3.21
CA LYS A 163 10.86 24.77 -4.09
C LYS A 163 10.08 23.51 -4.40
N TRP A 164 9.15 23.15 -3.53
CA TRP A 164 8.23 22.04 -3.70
C TRP A 164 7.19 22.37 -4.76
N THR A 165 6.56 23.55 -4.69
CA THR A 165 5.56 24.01 -5.68
C THR A 165 6.16 24.31 -7.07
N ASP A 166 7.45 24.66 -7.14
CA ASP A 166 8.15 24.87 -8.42
C ASP A 166 8.33 23.56 -9.23
N ARG A 167 7.93 22.39 -8.70
CA ARG A 167 8.15 21.09 -9.33
C ARG A 167 6.89 20.54 -9.96
N GLU A 168 7.10 19.87 -11.08
CA GLU A 168 6.09 19.06 -11.73
C GLU A 168 5.75 17.87 -10.84
N VAL A 169 4.44 17.65 -10.68
CA VAL A 169 3.89 16.50 -9.97
C VAL A 169 3.50 15.47 -11.01
N ASP A 170 3.95 14.24 -10.81
CA ASP A 170 3.59 13.12 -11.70
C ASP A 170 2.07 12.89 -11.67
N ASP A 171 1.51 12.56 -12.83
CA ASP A 171 0.11 12.11 -12.93
C ASP A 171 -0.14 10.86 -12.07
N PRO A 172 -1.39 10.62 -11.62
CA PRO A 172 -1.75 9.39 -10.93
C PRO A 172 -1.35 8.14 -11.73
N ALA A 173 -0.73 7.17 -11.07
CA ALA A 173 -0.32 5.93 -11.72
C ALA A 173 -1.51 5.12 -12.24
N SER A 174 -1.31 4.36 -13.31
CA SER A 174 -2.30 3.46 -13.87
C SER A 174 -2.78 2.45 -12.82
N THR A 175 -4.07 2.10 -12.87
CA THR A 175 -4.61 0.99 -12.07
C THR A 175 -4.43 -0.30 -12.87
N PRO A 176 -3.89 -1.38 -12.29
CA PRO A 176 -3.83 -2.67 -12.97
C PRO A 176 -5.21 -3.11 -13.44
N GLY A 177 -5.28 -3.63 -14.68
CA GLY A 177 -6.48 -4.28 -15.18
C GLY A 177 -6.66 -5.67 -14.57
N ASP A 178 -7.88 -6.21 -14.64
CA ASP A 178 -8.25 -7.48 -14.01
C ASP A 178 -7.34 -8.64 -14.45
N ALA A 179 -7.02 -8.73 -15.74
CA ALA A 179 -6.13 -9.74 -16.31
C ALA A 179 -4.66 -9.62 -15.86
N CYS A 180 -4.29 -8.56 -15.13
CA CYS A 180 -2.95 -8.39 -14.57
C CYS A 180 -2.85 -8.94 -13.14
N LEU A 181 -3.95 -9.40 -12.55
CA LEU A 181 -3.98 -9.92 -11.18
C LEU A 181 -4.07 -11.45 -11.20
N VAL A 182 -3.39 -12.10 -10.25
CA VAL A 182 -3.37 -13.57 -10.15
C VAL A 182 -4.75 -14.08 -9.73
N ASP A 183 -5.24 -15.12 -10.39
CA ASP A 183 -6.48 -15.80 -9.99
C ASP A 183 -6.38 -16.40 -8.57
N PRO A 184 -7.51 -16.63 -7.86
CA PRO A 184 -7.47 -17.08 -6.48
C PRO A 184 -6.92 -18.51 -6.32
N GLU A 185 -7.04 -19.35 -7.35
CA GLU A 185 -6.61 -20.76 -7.33
C GLU A 185 -5.10 -20.90 -7.09
N PRO A 186 -4.20 -20.24 -7.86
CA PRO A 186 -2.77 -20.20 -7.54
C PRO A 186 -2.45 -19.71 -6.12
N LEU A 187 -3.17 -18.70 -5.62
CA LEU A 187 -2.96 -18.18 -4.27
C LEU A 187 -3.31 -19.23 -3.19
N ARG A 188 -4.40 -19.98 -3.37
CA ARG A 188 -4.78 -21.07 -2.46
C ARG A 188 -3.77 -22.21 -2.49
N ALA A 189 -3.32 -22.60 -3.70
CA ALA A 189 -2.30 -23.64 -3.86
C ALA A 189 -0.96 -23.25 -3.20
N ALA A 190 -0.60 -21.96 -3.19
CA ALA A 190 0.57 -21.46 -2.45
C ALA A 190 0.42 -21.64 -0.94
N VAL A 191 -0.74 -21.27 -0.39
CA VAL A 191 -1.04 -21.45 1.04
C VAL A 191 -1.02 -22.93 1.44
N GLU A 192 -1.57 -23.82 0.61
CA GLU A 192 -1.54 -25.27 0.85
C GLU A 192 -0.10 -25.81 0.89
N ARG A 193 0.76 -25.40 -0.05
CA ARG A 193 2.19 -25.78 -0.06
C ARG A 193 2.93 -25.32 1.18
N LEU A 194 2.68 -24.10 1.65
CA LEU A 194 3.22 -23.59 2.92
C LEU A 194 2.69 -24.40 4.12
N GLY A 195 1.46 -24.91 4.00
CA GLY A 195 0.78 -25.74 4.99
C GLY A 195 1.37 -27.14 5.18
N GLU A 196 1.88 -27.73 4.10
CA GLU A 196 2.48 -29.07 4.09
C GLU A 196 3.90 -29.11 4.66
N GLY A 197 4.55 -27.95 4.79
CA GLY A 197 5.88 -27.78 5.39
C GLY A 197 5.87 -27.61 6.91
N ALA A 198 5.63 -28.67 7.67
CA ALA A 198 5.80 -28.65 9.12
C ALA A 198 7.30 -28.50 9.50
N VAL A 199 7.68 -27.29 9.92
CA VAL A 199 8.78 -26.89 10.82
C VAL A 199 10.02 -27.81 10.82
N THR A 200 11.00 -27.46 10.00
CA THR A 200 12.41 -27.85 10.25
C THR A 200 13.27 -26.60 10.11
N ASP A 201 13.92 -26.19 11.20
CA ASP A 201 14.84 -25.05 11.31
C ASP A 201 14.29 -23.67 10.89
N GLY A 202 13.64 -22.98 11.85
CA GLY A 202 13.40 -21.53 11.76
C GLY A 202 12.29 -21.05 10.82
N GLY A 203 11.58 -21.95 10.12
CA GLY A 203 10.50 -21.59 9.20
C GLY A 203 9.22 -21.05 9.87
N VAL A 204 8.55 -20.12 9.18
CA VAL A 204 7.24 -19.54 9.55
C VAL A 204 6.20 -20.66 9.65
N ALA A 205 5.52 -20.78 10.79
CA ALA A 205 4.47 -21.77 10.96
C ALA A 205 3.28 -21.48 10.02
N SER A 206 2.74 -22.55 9.43
CA SER A 206 1.61 -22.59 8.47
C SER A 206 0.35 -21.82 8.90
N ASP A 207 0.16 -21.58 10.20
CA ASP A 207 -0.94 -20.79 10.77
C ASP A 207 -0.83 -19.27 10.50
N ARG A 208 0.19 -18.85 9.76
CA ARG A 208 0.55 -17.44 9.58
C ARG A 208 0.35 -16.90 8.18
N VAL A 209 -0.04 -17.69 7.18
CA VAL A 209 -0.37 -17.20 5.83
C VAL A 209 -1.72 -17.76 5.40
N ALA A 210 -2.61 -16.91 4.91
CA ALA A 210 -3.95 -17.29 4.51
C ALA A 210 -4.40 -16.56 3.24
N VAL A 211 -5.24 -17.26 2.48
CA VAL A 211 -6.11 -16.69 1.44
C VAL A 211 -7.52 -17.10 1.82
N GLY A 212 -8.29 -16.14 2.30
CA GLY A 212 -9.50 -16.45 3.05
C GLY A 212 -9.72 -15.38 4.10
N ASP A 213 -10.68 -15.58 4.98
CA ASP A 213 -11.11 -14.56 5.94
C ASP A 213 -9.95 -13.87 6.67
N LEU A 214 -10.10 -12.55 6.89
CA LEU A 214 -9.11 -11.79 7.65
C LEU A 214 -9.12 -12.22 9.11
N PRO A 215 -7.97 -12.15 9.81
CA PRO A 215 -7.94 -12.41 11.24
C PRO A 215 -8.84 -11.42 11.99
N SER A 216 -9.48 -11.90 13.05
CA SER A 216 -10.22 -11.03 13.95
C SER A 216 -9.27 -10.14 14.75
N LEU A 217 -9.79 -9.03 15.27
CA LEU A 217 -9.03 -8.11 16.13
C LEU A 217 -8.44 -8.85 17.35
N THR A 218 -9.23 -9.74 17.97
CA THR A 218 -8.79 -10.60 19.07
C THR A 218 -7.71 -11.59 18.67
N ALA A 219 -7.76 -12.16 17.45
CA ALA A 219 -6.70 -13.04 16.95
C ALA A 219 -5.37 -12.29 16.76
N LEU A 220 -5.43 -10.98 16.50
CA LEU A 220 -4.26 -10.09 16.45
C LEU A 220 -3.81 -9.61 17.84
N GLY A 221 -4.53 -9.93 18.92
CA GLY A 221 -4.21 -9.54 20.29
C GLY A 221 -4.77 -8.18 20.73
N PHE A 222 -5.78 -7.67 20.01
CA PHE A 222 -6.40 -6.36 20.27
C PHE A 222 -7.87 -6.51 20.71
N SER A 223 -8.39 -5.47 21.36
CA SER A 223 -9.79 -5.40 21.83
C SER A 223 -10.61 -4.48 20.93
N GLU A 224 -11.93 -4.69 20.87
CA GLU A 224 -12.80 -3.74 20.17
C GLU A 224 -12.71 -2.35 20.83
N PRO A 225 -12.45 -1.28 20.06
CA PRO A 225 -12.34 0.05 20.62
C PRO A 225 -13.73 0.61 21.00
N ASP A 226 -13.80 1.35 22.10
CA ASP A 226 -15.02 2.10 22.47
C ASP A 226 -15.32 3.26 21.53
N ALA A 227 -14.31 3.71 20.77
CA ALA A 227 -14.43 4.85 19.85
C ALA A 227 -15.09 4.43 18.54
N GLU A 228 -15.94 5.31 18.00
CA GLU A 228 -16.47 5.16 16.65
C GLU A 228 -15.34 5.22 15.63
N ILE A 229 -15.23 4.18 14.81
CA ILE A 229 -14.24 4.07 13.75
C ILE A 229 -14.89 4.56 12.46
N GLY A 230 -14.33 5.61 11.87
CA GLY A 230 -14.80 6.12 10.58
C GLY A 230 -14.61 5.12 9.43
N SER A 231 -15.25 5.40 8.30
CA SER A 231 -15.21 4.57 7.09
C SER A 231 -13.78 4.33 6.59
N ALA A 232 -13.62 3.26 5.79
CA ALA A 232 -12.35 2.76 5.30
C ALA A 232 -12.40 2.38 3.82
N GLY A 233 -11.22 2.28 3.20
CA GLY A 233 -11.04 1.93 1.79
C GLY A 233 -11.12 3.09 0.82
N THR A 234 -10.71 2.82 -0.42
CA THR A 234 -10.59 3.82 -1.51
C THR A 234 -11.90 4.50 -1.85
N ALA A 235 -13.03 3.78 -1.85
CA ALA A 235 -14.33 4.38 -2.16
C ALA A 235 -14.72 5.45 -1.13
N ALA A 236 -14.63 5.12 0.16
CA ALA A 236 -14.90 6.07 1.24
C ALA A 236 -13.91 7.25 1.25
N ALA A 237 -12.64 7.00 0.88
CA ALA A 237 -11.65 8.06 0.75
C ALA A 237 -12.01 9.07 -0.36
N ARG A 238 -12.48 8.57 -1.51
CA ARG A 238 -12.93 9.39 -2.65
C ARG A 238 -14.20 10.15 -2.33
N GLU A 239 -15.20 9.50 -1.75
CA GLU A 239 -16.42 10.17 -1.27
C GLU A 239 -16.06 11.34 -0.33
N ARG A 240 -15.15 11.09 0.62
CA ARG A 240 -14.72 12.13 1.56
C ARG A 240 -13.97 13.29 0.89
N LEU A 241 -13.17 12.99 -0.14
CA LEU A 241 -12.48 14.00 -0.94
C LEU A 241 -13.49 14.82 -1.74
N ASP A 242 -14.43 14.17 -2.42
CA ASP A 242 -15.48 14.81 -3.21
C ASP A 242 -16.32 15.77 -2.34
N ASP A 243 -16.78 15.30 -1.16
CA ASP A 243 -17.50 16.14 -0.18
C ASP A 243 -16.70 17.38 0.24
N PHE A 244 -15.38 17.23 0.40
CA PHE A 244 -14.51 18.35 0.77
C PHE A 244 -14.35 19.34 -0.39
N LEU A 245 -14.24 18.84 -1.62
CA LEU A 245 -14.03 19.64 -2.82
C LEU A 245 -15.30 20.32 -3.32
N ASP A 246 -16.49 19.90 -2.87
CA ASP A 246 -17.77 20.50 -3.25
C ASP A 246 -17.95 21.90 -2.62
N GLU A 247 -17.53 22.08 -1.36
CA GLU A 247 -17.74 23.36 -0.65
C GLU A 247 -16.55 23.76 0.25
N ALA A 248 -16.17 22.90 1.20
CA ALA A 248 -15.28 23.28 2.31
C ALA A 248 -13.87 23.71 1.85
N VAL A 249 -13.37 23.22 0.72
CA VAL A 249 -12.07 23.60 0.16
C VAL A 249 -11.96 25.10 -0.13
N PHE A 250 -13.04 25.74 -0.58
CA PHE A 250 -13.04 27.15 -0.96
C PHE A 250 -13.03 28.10 0.25
N ALA A 251 -13.48 27.62 1.41
CA ALA A 251 -13.44 28.36 2.67
C ALA A 251 -12.24 27.95 3.57
N TYR A 252 -11.46 26.95 3.16
CA TYR A 252 -10.44 26.29 3.99
C TYR A 252 -9.48 27.27 4.67
N GLY A 253 -8.98 28.27 3.93
CA GLY A 253 -8.02 29.25 4.44
C GLY A 253 -8.56 30.10 5.58
N ALA A 254 -9.87 30.36 5.61
CA ALA A 254 -10.52 31.17 6.64
C ALA A 254 -11.10 30.35 7.79
N GLU A 255 -11.40 29.06 7.56
CA GLU A 255 -12.23 28.28 8.49
C GLU A 255 -11.52 27.15 9.23
N ARG A 256 -10.40 26.64 8.72
CA ARG A 256 -9.71 25.45 9.28
C ARG A 256 -9.25 25.59 10.73
N ASP A 257 -9.12 26.82 11.23
CA ASP A 257 -8.64 27.12 12.59
C ASP A 257 -9.77 27.05 13.65
N TYR A 258 -11.03 26.83 13.23
CA TYR A 258 -12.18 26.74 14.14
C TYR A 258 -12.60 25.27 14.30
N PRO A 259 -12.29 24.59 15.41
CA PRO A 259 -12.56 23.16 15.57
C PRO A 259 -14.05 22.78 15.54
N ALA A 260 -14.93 23.72 15.86
CA ALA A 260 -16.37 23.54 15.78
C ALA A 260 -16.90 23.59 14.33
N ARG A 261 -16.10 24.06 13.37
CA ARG A 261 -16.41 24.04 11.94
C ARG A 261 -15.82 22.78 11.33
N GLU A 262 -16.61 22.05 10.56
CA GLU A 262 -16.14 20.85 9.86
C GLU A 262 -15.39 21.20 8.56
N ALA A 263 -14.49 22.20 8.65
CA ALA A 263 -13.87 22.86 7.51
C ALA A 263 -12.57 22.20 7.01
N THR A 264 -12.27 20.97 7.44
CA THR A 264 -11.08 20.23 6.97
C THR A 264 -11.50 18.98 6.22
N SER A 265 -10.63 18.47 5.34
CA SER A 265 -10.94 17.30 4.52
C SER A 265 -11.14 16.00 5.32
N ARG A 266 -10.64 15.92 6.55
CA ARG A 266 -10.58 14.67 7.35
C ARG A 266 -10.00 13.47 6.56
N LEU A 267 -9.13 13.71 5.57
CA LEU A 267 -8.47 12.67 4.78
C LEU A 267 -7.24 12.04 5.47
N SER A 268 -6.88 12.49 6.68
CA SER A 268 -5.62 12.12 7.34
C SER A 268 -5.48 10.61 7.57
N THR A 269 -6.56 9.91 7.93
CA THR A 269 -6.55 8.46 8.12
C THR A 269 -6.42 7.72 6.79
N PHE A 270 -7.17 8.14 5.76
CA PHE A 270 -7.09 7.57 4.42
C PHE A 270 -5.68 7.71 3.82
N LEU A 271 -5.07 8.90 3.94
CA LEU A 271 -3.68 9.14 3.52
C LEU A 271 -2.69 8.31 4.33
N LYS A 272 -2.90 8.16 5.64
CA LYS A 272 -2.02 7.36 6.51
C LYS A 272 -1.99 5.88 6.14
N TYR A 273 -3.12 5.32 5.70
CA TYR A 273 -3.24 3.94 5.24
C TYR A 273 -3.07 3.81 3.71
N GLY A 274 -2.89 4.92 3.01
CA GLY A 274 -2.75 4.99 1.57
C GLY A 274 -3.94 4.38 0.83
N GLU A 275 -5.14 4.62 1.35
CA GLU A 275 -6.40 4.19 0.73
C GLU A 275 -6.80 5.09 -0.45
N ILE A 276 -6.22 6.29 -0.53
CA ILE A 276 -6.27 7.18 -1.69
C ILE A 276 -4.85 7.62 -2.05
N GLY A 277 -4.60 7.76 -3.35
CA GLY A 277 -3.31 8.16 -3.86
C GLY A 277 -3.06 9.65 -3.67
N VAL A 278 -1.82 10.01 -3.32
CA VAL A 278 -1.47 11.42 -3.08
C VAL A 278 -1.50 12.23 -4.37
N ARG A 279 -1.18 11.63 -5.51
CA ARG A 279 -1.26 12.28 -6.83
C ARG A 279 -2.70 12.44 -7.26
N GLU A 280 -3.55 11.45 -6.97
CA GLU A 280 -5.01 11.56 -7.16
C GLU A 280 -5.59 12.75 -6.38
N VAL A 281 -5.26 12.87 -5.09
CA VAL A 281 -5.71 14.01 -4.26
C VAL A 281 -5.19 15.34 -4.82
N TYR A 282 -3.92 15.41 -5.21
CA TYR A 282 -3.32 16.62 -5.76
C TYR A 282 -4.02 17.05 -7.06
N ALA A 283 -4.17 16.14 -8.02
CA ALA A 283 -4.85 16.40 -9.28
C ALA A 283 -6.30 16.86 -9.06
N ALA A 284 -7.03 16.25 -8.13
CA ALA A 284 -8.38 16.67 -7.79
C ALA A 284 -8.44 18.09 -7.19
N THR A 285 -7.46 18.47 -6.36
CA THR A 285 -7.38 19.83 -5.79
C THR A 285 -7.00 20.89 -6.84
N GLU A 286 -6.13 20.56 -7.79
CA GLU A 286 -5.80 21.46 -8.91
C GLU A 286 -7.06 21.67 -9.78
N ALA A 287 -7.77 20.60 -10.13
CA ALA A 287 -9.01 20.69 -10.88
C ALA A 287 -10.10 21.48 -10.12
N ALA A 288 -10.15 21.40 -8.79
CA ALA A 288 -11.05 22.22 -7.99
C ALA A 288 -10.65 23.70 -8.00
N MET A 289 -9.36 24.02 -7.95
CA MET A 289 -8.84 25.39 -8.04
C MET A 289 -9.17 26.04 -9.38
N GLU A 290 -9.10 25.30 -10.48
CA GLU A 290 -9.46 25.79 -11.82
C GLU A 290 -10.96 26.10 -11.97
N ARG A 291 -11.82 25.49 -11.14
CA ARG A 291 -13.27 25.72 -11.13
C ARG A 291 -13.71 26.90 -10.25
N ALA A 292 -12.84 27.40 -9.38
CA ALA A 292 -13.12 28.47 -8.40
C ALA A 292 -13.15 29.87 -9.04
#